data_AF-A0A1F5LQH6-F1
#
_entry.id   AF-A0A1F5LQH6-F1
#
_cell.length_a   1.000
_cell.length_b   1.000
_cell.length_c   1.000
_cell.angle_alpha   90.00
_cell.angle_beta   90.00
_cell.angle_gamma   90.00
#
_symmetry.space_group_name_H-M   'P 1'
#
loop_
_entity.id
_entity.type
_entity.pdbx_description
1 polymer ?
#
loop_
_entity_poly.entity_id
_entity_poly.type
_entity_poly.pdbx_seq_one_letter_code
_entity_poly.pdbx_strand_id
1 'polypeptide(L)'
;MKRFLGSLSRRSSSSDSVDHRDDSPEAIIAKELTAFCESNSSSQDANHQGNEFVHLPQIVETAESSPNAAKEAALRIRKYLADPAGTPNHVQYNALMITRILVDNPGHTFTRNFDTKFVATIKELLRAGRDWHVQSYLRQYLDTLEQQRGWDEDLKLLLQMWAKEKTKPQRGLVSLS
;
A
#
# COMPACT_ATOMS: atom_id res chain seq x y z
N MET A 1 39.41 37.89 34.20
CA MET A 1 38.90 37.99 32.81
C MET A 1 39.60 36.94 31.96
N LYS A 2 38.84 36.38 31.00
CA LYS A 2 39.14 35.33 29.99
C LYS A 2 40.57 35.44 29.39
N ARG A 3 41.24 34.36 28.95
CA ARG A 3 40.97 33.71 27.65
C ARG A 3 41.86 32.46 27.37
N PHE A 4 41.18 31.39 26.94
CA PHE A 4 41.48 30.42 25.87
C PHE A 4 42.81 29.61 25.85
N LEU A 5 42.67 28.31 26.12
CA LEU A 5 43.55 27.27 25.58
C LEU A 5 42.86 26.63 24.38
N GLY A 6 43.43 26.83 23.20
CA GLY A 6 43.17 26.01 22.03
C GLY A 6 44.27 24.96 21.90
N SER A 7 43.88 23.71 21.69
CA SER A 7 44.70 22.75 20.94
C SER A 7 43.77 21.74 20.27
N LEU A 8 43.75 21.80 18.94
CA LEU A 8 43.13 20.85 18.05
C LEU A 8 44.13 19.73 17.75
N SER A 9 43.73 18.47 17.93
CA SER A 9 43.93 17.38 16.96
C SER A 9 43.57 16.03 17.58
N ARG A 10 42.57 15.34 17.00
CA ARG A 10 42.78 14.12 16.19
C ARG A 10 41.41 13.50 15.80
N ARG A 11 41.11 13.57 14.49
CA ARG A 11 40.45 12.56 13.62
C ARG A 11 40.23 11.18 14.28
N SER A 12 39.22 10.36 14.03
CA SER A 12 38.05 10.35 13.14
C SER A 12 37.51 8.92 13.27
N SER A 13 36.23 8.72 13.59
CA SER A 13 35.50 7.53 13.15
C SER A 13 34.20 8.04 12.55
N SER A 14 34.19 8.06 11.22
CA SER A 14 33.10 8.47 10.36
C SER A 14 31.78 7.82 10.77
N SER A 15 30.86 8.65 11.25
CA SER A 15 29.43 8.39 11.22
C SER A 15 28.98 8.49 9.76
N ASP A 16 29.16 7.42 8.99
CA ASP A 16 28.81 7.35 7.56
C ASP A 16 27.59 6.43 7.32
N SER A 17 26.72 6.27 8.33
CA SER A 17 25.64 5.30 8.31
C SER A 17 24.24 5.91 8.24
N VAL A 18 24.12 7.21 7.99
CA VAL A 18 22.83 7.93 7.99
C VAL A 18 22.37 8.30 6.58
N ASP A 19 23.29 8.59 5.65
CA ASP A 19 22.94 9.08 4.30
C ASP A 19 22.47 7.95 3.35
N HIS A 20 22.97 6.72 3.52
CA HIS A 20 22.62 5.59 2.64
C HIS A 20 21.23 4.97 2.88
N ARG A 21 20.54 5.31 3.98
CA ARG A 21 19.24 4.67 4.30
C ARG A 21 18.09 5.28 3.52
N ASP A 22 18.17 6.57 3.20
CA ASP A 22 17.13 7.31 2.48
C ASP A 22 17.07 6.95 0.98
N ASP A 23 18.17 6.45 0.41
CA ASP A 23 18.25 5.99 -0.99
C ASP A 23 18.02 4.47 -1.16
N SER A 24 17.69 3.75 -0.09
CA SER A 24 17.35 2.32 -0.23
C SER A 24 16.06 2.13 -1.04
N PRO A 25 15.91 1.07 -1.86
CA PRO A 25 14.67 0.79 -2.58
C PRO A 25 13.44 0.73 -1.67
N GLU A 26 13.61 0.23 -0.45
CA GLU A 26 12.59 0.20 0.60
C GLU A 26 12.19 1.59 1.07
N ALA A 27 13.15 2.53 1.22
CA ALA A 27 12.88 3.92 1.58
C ALA A 27 12.28 4.73 0.42
N ILE A 28 12.69 4.43 -0.81
CA ILE A 28 12.13 5.05 -2.02
C ILE A 28 10.66 4.63 -2.19
N ILE A 29 10.37 3.33 -2.26
CA ILE A 29 8.99 2.87 -2.45
C ILE A 29 8.08 3.31 -1.31
N ALA A 30 8.64 3.37 -0.10
CA ALA A 30 8.01 3.91 1.07
C ALA A 30 7.50 5.34 0.86
N LYS A 31 8.41 6.23 0.47
CA LYS A 31 8.14 7.64 0.25
C LYS A 31 7.12 7.84 -0.88
N GLU A 32 7.34 7.16 -2.01
CA GLU A 32 6.49 7.30 -3.19
C GLU A 32 5.07 6.76 -2.93
N LEU A 33 4.92 5.61 -2.24
CA LEU A 33 3.61 5.10 -1.85
C LEU A 33 2.86 6.02 -0.90
N THR A 34 3.56 6.62 0.06
CA THR A 34 2.96 7.59 0.97
C THR A 34 2.46 8.81 0.20
N ALA A 35 3.28 9.35 -0.71
CA ALA A 35 2.89 10.47 -1.56
C ALA A 35 1.69 10.12 -2.46
N PHE A 36 1.67 8.92 -3.05
CA PHE A 36 0.53 8.44 -3.84
C PHE A 36 -0.74 8.30 -3.01
N CYS A 37 -0.67 7.61 -1.87
CA CYS A 37 -1.85 7.27 -1.08
C CYS A 37 -2.45 8.48 -0.38
N GLU A 38 -1.62 9.40 0.11
CA GLU A 38 -2.04 10.59 0.87
C GLU A 38 -2.27 11.82 -0.01
N SER A 39 -2.08 11.69 -1.32
CA SER A 39 -2.50 12.71 -2.28
C SER A 39 -4.01 12.94 -2.15
N ASN A 40 -4.39 14.20 -1.98
CA ASN A 40 -5.79 14.56 -1.85
C ASN A 40 -6.38 14.86 -3.23
N SER A 41 -7.11 13.92 -3.82
CA SER A 41 -7.87 14.14 -5.05
C SER A 41 -9.08 15.06 -4.88
N SER A 42 -9.37 15.50 -3.64
CA SER A 42 -10.48 16.42 -3.32
C SER A 42 -10.08 17.90 -3.32
N SER A 43 -8.86 18.28 -3.70
CA SER A 43 -8.57 19.70 -3.94
C SER A 43 -9.36 20.15 -5.16
N GLN A 44 -10.34 21.01 -4.92
CA GLN A 44 -11.16 21.74 -5.89
C GLN A 44 -10.33 22.68 -6.80
N ASP A 45 -9.03 22.42 -6.93
CA ASP A 45 -8.09 23.04 -7.84
C ASP A 45 -7.82 22.05 -8.97
N ALA A 46 -8.35 22.35 -10.16
CA ALA A 46 -8.16 21.56 -11.38
C ALA A 46 -6.69 21.36 -11.79
N ASN A 47 -5.73 22.01 -11.11
CA ASN A 47 -4.29 21.87 -11.33
C ASN A 47 -3.62 20.75 -10.51
N HIS A 48 -4.29 20.16 -9.52
CA HIS A 48 -3.69 19.12 -8.66
C HIS A 48 -4.28 17.73 -8.88
N GLN A 49 -5.28 17.62 -9.77
CA GLN A 49 -5.89 16.35 -10.14
C GLN A 49 -4.91 15.56 -11.02
N GLY A 50 -4.29 14.51 -10.47
CA GLY A 50 -3.39 13.62 -11.20
C GLY A 50 -1.90 13.73 -10.86
N ASN A 51 -1.51 14.55 -9.87
CA ASN A 51 -0.13 14.55 -9.38
C ASN A 51 0.28 13.21 -8.78
N GLU A 52 -0.66 12.44 -8.24
CA GLU A 52 -0.40 11.12 -7.71
C GLU A 52 0.17 10.16 -8.76
N PHE A 53 -0.23 10.31 -10.03
CA PHE A 53 0.24 9.44 -11.11
C PHE A 53 1.73 9.63 -11.42
N VAL A 54 2.34 10.74 -11.01
CA VAL A 54 3.79 10.97 -11.18
C VAL A 54 4.62 9.95 -10.40
N HIS A 55 4.08 9.42 -9.30
CA HIS A 55 4.75 8.46 -8.44
C HIS A 55 4.66 7.02 -8.99
N LEU A 56 3.71 6.72 -9.88
CA LEU A 56 3.45 5.36 -10.33
C LEU A 56 4.64 4.68 -11.02
N PRO A 57 5.33 5.32 -11.99
CA PRO A 57 6.48 4.68 -12.65
C PRO A 57 7.54 4.26 -11.63
N GLN A 58 7.90 5.15 -10.70
CA GLN A 58 8.91 4.87 -9.68
C GLN A 58 8.45 3.76 -8.72
N ILE A 59 7.17 3.74 -8.30
CA ILE A 59 6.64 2.69 -7.43
C ILE A 59 6.75 1.32 -8.10
N VAL A 60 6.34 1.22 -9.37
CA VAL A 60 6.37 -0.03 -10.14
C VAL A 60 7.82 -0.48 -10.38
N GLU A 61 8.68 0.40 -10.86
CA GLU A 61 10.10 0.09 -11.13
C GLU A 61 10.84 -0.33 -9.86
N THR A 62 10.57 0.33 -8.72
CA THR A 62 11.21 -0.03 -7.45
C THR A 62 10.70 -1.37 -6.92
N ALA A 63 9.40 -1.64 -7.04
CA ALA A 63 8.82 -2.93 -6.66
C ALA A 63 9.31 -4.07 -7.56
N GLU A 64 9.48 -3.82 -8.86
CA GLU A 64 9.97 -4.79 -9.83
C GLU A 64 11.45 -5.14 -9.57
N SER A 65 12.28 -4.12 -9.35
CA SER A 65 13.73 -4.27 -9.20
C SER A 65 14.19 -4.82 -7.84
N SER A 66 13.36 -4.71 -6.79
CA SER A 66 13.71 -5.16 -5.44
C SER A 66 12.58 -5.96 -4.76
N PRO A 67 12.79 -7.27 -4.51
CA PRO A 67 11.84 -8.08 -3.74
C PRO A 67 11.57 -7.54 -2.33
N ASN A 68 12.54 -6.90 -1.70
CA ASN A 68 12.36 -6.28 -0.38
C ASN A 68 11.51 -5.01 -0.48
N ALA A 69 11.66 -4.21 -1.54
CA ALA A 69 10.82 -3.06 -1.78
C ALA A 69 9.36 -3.49 -2.04
N ALA A 70 9.14 -4.52 -2.85
CA ALA A 70 7.79 -5.08 -3.06
C ALA A 70 7.16 -5.60 -1.75
N LYS A 71 7.97 -6.21 -0.88
CA LYS A 71 7.53 -6.60 0.47
C LYS A 71 7.17 -5.39 1.34
N GLU A 72 8.00 -4.35 1.34
CA GLU A 72 7.74 -3.10 2.05
C GLU A 72 6.45 -2.43 1.54
N ALA A 73 6.21 -2.43 0.23
CA ALA A 73 4.97 -1.96 -0.37
C ALA A 73 3.74 -2.70 0.18
N ALA A 74 3.78 -4.03 0.20
CA ALA A 74 2.69 -4.84 0.74
C ALA A 74 2.45 -4.56 2.23
N LEU A 75 3.51 -4.35 3.02
CA LEU A 75 3.41 -4.00 4.44
C LEU A 75 2.75 -2.64 4.65
N ARG A 76 3.11 -1.64 3.85
CA ARG A 76 2.55 -0.27 3.93
C ARG A 76 1.10 -0.21 3.50
N ILE A 77 0.77 -0.81 2.37
CA ILE A 77 -0.61 -0.95 1.90
C ILE A 77 -1.47 -1.60 2.99
N ARG A 78 -1.00 -2.71 3.57
CA ARG A 78 -1.70 -3.37 4.67
C ARG A 78 -1.94 -2.44 5.85
N LYS A 79 -1.00 -1.54 6.18
CA LYS A 79 -1.17 -0.56 7.26
C LYS A 79 -2.31 0.42 6.98
N TYR A 80 -2.39 0.96 5.77
CA TYR A 80 -3.48 1.86 5.37
C TYR A 80 -4.86 1.16 5.39
N LEU A 81 -4.90 -0.14 5.12
CA LEU A 81 -6.15 -0.90 5.09
C LEU A 81 -6.54 -1.52 6.46
N ALA A 82 -5.60 -1.60 7.41
CA ALA A 82 -5.80 -2.29 8.69
C ALA A 82 -6.61 -1.49 9.73
N ASP A 83 -6.67 -0.16 9.58
CA ASP A 83 -7.50 0.71 10.44
C ASP A 83 -8.50 1.50 9.59
N PRO A 84 -9.62 0.88 9.16
CA PRO A 84 -10.63 1.56 8.35
C PRO A 84 -11.34 2.71 9.09
N ALA A 85 -11.20 2.78 10.42
CA ALA A 85 -11.81 3.81 11.24
C ALA A 85 -10.95 5.06 11.37
N GLY A 86 -9.64 4.89 11.46
CA GLY A 86 -8.66 5.97 11.56
C GLY A 86 -8.06 6.43 10.23
N THR A 87 -8.11 5.60 9.18
CA THR A 87 -7.55 5.96 7.87
C THR A 87 -8.58 6.68 7.00
N PRO A 88 -8.28 7.85 6.41
CA PRO A 88 -9.21 8.55 5.52
C PRO A 88 -9.63 7.69 4.32
N ASN A 89 -10.88 7.81 3.87
CA ASN A 89 -11.44 6.96 2.81
C ASN A 89 -10.66 7.07 1.48
N HIS A 90 -10.18 8.28 1.12
CA HIS A 90 -9.38 8.48 -0.09
C HIS A 90 -8.05 7.73 -0.03
N VAL A 91 -7.40 7.69 1.14
CA VAL A 91 -6.15 6.95 1.35
C VAL A 91 -6.38 5.46 1.21
N GLN A 92 -7.48 4.92 1.75
CA GLN A 92 -7.84 3.51 1.58
C GLN A 92 -8.13 3.18 0.11
N TYR A 93 -8.84 4.05 -0.60
CA TYR A 93 -9.13 3.88 -2.02
C TYR A 93 -7.84 3.88 -2.85
N ASN A 94 -6.94 4.84 -2.62
CA ASN A 94 -5.65 4.91 -3.31
C ASN A 94 -4.79 3.68 -2.98
N ALA A 95 -4.78 3.21 -1.73
CA ALA A 95 -4.09 1.98 -1.34
C ALA A 95 -4.63 0.74 -2.10
N LEU A 96 -5.93 0.65 -2.35
CA LEU A 96 -6.51 -0.42 -3.18
C LEU A 96 -6.17 -0.24 -4.66
N MET A 97 -6.17 0.98 -5.19
CA MET A 97 -5.75 1.26 -6.56
C MET A 97 -4.30 0.83 -6.80
N ILE A 98 -3.38 1.21 -5.92
CA ILE A 98 -1.97 0.83 -6.08
C ILE A 98 -1.77 -0.67 -5.88
N THR A 99 -2.55 -1.31 -5.00
CA THR A 99 -2.56 -2.79 -4.90
C THR A 99 -2.90 -3.40 -6.25
N ARG A 100 -3.94 -2.91 -6.93
CA ARG A 100 -4.34 -3.41 -8.25
C ARG A 100 -3.22 -3.25 -9.27
N ILE A 101 -2.64 -2.05 -9.34
CA ILE A 101 -1.54 -1.76 -10.26
C ILE A 101 -0.37 -2.70 -10.00
N LEU A 102 0.03 -2.89 -8.74
CA LEU A 102 1.17 -3.74 -8.37
C LEU A 102 0.91 -5.25 -8.60
N VAL A 103 -0.34 -5.70 -8.49
CA VAL A 103 -0.74 -7.07 -8.88
C VAL A 103 -0.67 -7.26 -10.40
N ASP A 104 -0.93 -6.23 -11.19
CA ASP A 104 -0.76 -6.26 -12.66
C ASP A 104 0.70 -6.08 -13.09
N ASN A 105 1.46 -5.24 -12.38
CA ASN A 105 2.87 -4.96 -12.62
C ASN A 105 3.54 -4.44 -11.33
N PRO A 106 4.45 -5.19 -10.69
CA PRO A 106 5.23 -6.31 -11.26
C PRO A 106 4.58 -7.70 -11.16
N GLY A 107 3.36 -7.81 -10.65
CA GLY A 107 2.70 -9.11 -10.48
C GLY A 107 3.40 -9.97 -9.45
N HIS A 108 4.03 -11.08 -9.88
CA HIS A 108 4.62 -12.09 -8.99
C HIS A 108 5.49 -11.50 -7.87
N THR A 109 6.35 -10.53 -8.19
CA THR A 109 7.25 -9.90 -7.21
C THR A 109 6.48 -9.25 -6.04
N PHE A 110 5.28 -8.73 -6.31
CA PHE A 110 4.39 -8.16 -5.32
C PHE A 110 3.46 -9.20 -4.69
N THR A 111 2.75 -10.00 -5.50
CA THR A 111 1.71 -10.95 -5.06
C THR A 111 2.22 -12.01 -4.10
N ARG A 112 3.47 -12.47 -4.27
CA ARG A 112 4.13 -13.42 -3.33
C ARG A 112 4.20 -12.93 -1.88
N ASN A 113 3.94 -11.65 -1.62
CA ASN A 113 3.93 -11.06 -0.28
C ASN A 113 2.52 -11.04 0.37
N PHE A 114 1.49 -11.61 -0.27
CA PHE A 114 0.13 -11.69 0.26
C PHE A 114 0.00 -12.79 1.32
N ASP A 115 0.62 -12.53 2.48
CA ASP A 115 0.58 -13.42 3.62
C ASP A 115 -0.79 -13.47 4.33
N THR A 116 -0.89 -14.31 5.35
CA THR A 116 -2.11 -14.47 6.14
C THR A 116 -2.56 -13.16 6.81
N LYS A 117 -1.63 -12.26 7.16
CA LYS A 117 -1.96 -10.96 7.75
C LYS A 117 -2.55 -10.02 6.71
N PHE A 118 -1.99 -10.00 5.49
CA PHE A 118 -2.53 -9.24 4.37
C PHE A 118 -3.96 -9.68 4.05
N VAL A 119 -4.18 -10.99 3.89
CA VAL A 119 -5.51 -11.55 3.62
C VAL A 119 -6.50 -11.27 4.76
N ALA A 120 -6.06 -11.35 6.02
CA ALA A 120 -6.89 -11.00 7.16
C ALA A 120 -7.30 -9.52 7.16
N THR A 121 -6.39 -8.61 6.81
CA THR A 121 -6.69 -7.18 6.65
C THR A 121 -7.72 -6.93 5.55
N ILE A 122 -7.57 -7.54 4.37
CA ILE A 122 -8.56 -7.41 3.28
C ILE A 122 -9.94 -7.93 3.70
N LYS A 123 -9.96 -9.07 4.40
CA LYS A 123 -11.21 -9.63 4.95
C LYS A 123 -11.88 -8.70 5.95
N GLU A 124 -11.11 -8.06 6.83
CA GLU A 124 -11.67 -7.11 7.81
C GLU A 124 -12.24 -5.88 7.10
N LEU A 125 -11.52 -5.34 6.11
CA LEU A 125 -12.00 -4.22 5.30
C LEU A 125 -13.32 -4.55 4.58
N LEU A 126 -13.47 -5.78 4.04
CA LEU A 126 -14.72 -6.25 3.43
C LEU A 126 -15.91 -6.27 4.40
N ARG A 127 -15.67 -6.55 5.69
CA ARG A 127 -16.72 -6.80 6.69
C ARG A 127 -17.03 -5.58 7.57
N ALA A 128 -16.01 -4.80 7.90
CA ALA A 128 -16.07 -3.69 8.85
C ALA A 128 -15.60 -2.35 8.26
N GLY A 129 -15.24 -2.31 6.98
CA GLY A 129 -14.99 -1.05 6.28
C GLY A 129 -16.18 -0.10 6.37
N ARG A 130 -15.88 1.18 6.59
CA ARG A 130 -16.90 2.23 6.78
C ARG A 130 -17.44 2.79 5.46
N ASP A 131 -16.58 2.86 4.46
CA ASP A 131 -16.90 3.47 3.18
C ASP A 131 -17.41 2.42 2.19
N TRP A 132 -18.65 2.61 1.73
CA TRP A 132 -19.28 1.71 0.77
C TRP A 132 -18.58 1.70 -0.58
N HIS A 133 -18.00 2.82 -1.04
CA HIS A 133 -17.32 2.89 -2.33
C HIS A 133 -16.01 2.09 -2.28
N VAL A 134 -15.21 2.22 -1.22
CA VAL A 134 -14.00 1.41 -0.98
C VAL A 134 -14.37 -0.08 -0.94
N GLN A 135 -15.43 -0.42 -0.22
CA GLN A 135 -15.92 -1.79 -0.09
C GLN A 135 -16.45 -2.39 -1.40
N SER A 136 -17.18 -1.61 -2.19
CA SER A 136 -17.72 -2.03 -3.49
C SER A 136 -16.59 -2.20 -4.50
N TYR A 137 -15.65 -1.25 -4.54
CA TYR A 137 -14.45 -1.32 -5.38
C TYR A 137 -13.61 -2.58 -5.09
N LEU A 138 -13.37 -2.86 -3.81
CA LEU A 138 -12.64 -4.06 -3.39
C LEU A 138 -13.33 -5.35 -3.86
N ARG A 139 -14.65 -5.45 -3.71
CA ARG A 139 -15.42 -6.64 -4.16
C ARG A 139 -15.31 -6.84 -5.67
N GLN A 140 -15.53 -5.79 -6.45
CA GLN A 140 -15.41 -5.83 -7.91
C GLN A 140 -14.00 -6.25 -8.35
N TYR A 141 -12.98 -5.75 -7.66
CA TYR A 141 -11.60 -6.11 -7.95
C TYR A 141 -11.29 -7.57 -7.61
N LEU A 142 -11.77 -8.08 -6.47
CA LEU A 142 -11.61 -9.49 -6.10
C LEU A 142 -12.35 -10.43 -7.06
N ASP A 143 -13.54 -10.06 -7.54
CA ASP A 143 -14.25 -10.80 -8.60
C ASP A 143 -13.43 -10.83 -9.90
N THR A 144 -12.82 -9.70 -10.27
CA THR A 144 -11.95 -9.62 -11.44
C THR A 144 -10.72 -10.51 -11.29
N LEU A 145 -10.06 -10.49 -10.12
CA LEU A 145 -8.92 -11.36 -9.83
C LEU A 145 -9.28 -12.83 -9.88
N GLU A 146 -10.41 -13.23 -9.30
CA GLU A 146 -10.84 -14.63 -9.33
C GLU A 146 -11.07 -15.10 -10.78
N GLN A 147 -11.72 -14.28 -11.61
CA GLN A 147 -12.01 -14.61 -13.00
C GLN A 147 -10.76 -14.66 -13.89
N GLN A 148 -9.84 -13.72 -13.71
CA GLN A 148 -8.71 -13.54 -14.63
C GLN A 148 -7.42 -14.23 -14.15
N ARG A 149 -7.28 -14.40 -12.84
CA ARG A 149 -6.04 -14.82 -12.17
C ARG A 149 -6.28 -15.98 -11.19
N GLY A 150 -7.37 -16.73 -11.34
CA GLY A 150 -7.67 -17.91 -10.50
C GLY A 150 -6.61 -19.02 -10.53
N TRP A 151 -5.73 -18.99 -11.53
CA TRP A 151 -4.59 -19.90 -11.70
C TRP A 151 -3.31 -19.44 -10.97
N ASP A 152 -3.28 -18.21 -10.44
CA ASP A 152 -2.13 -17.64 -9.76
C ASP A 152 -2.01 -18.18 -8.33
N GLU A 153 -0.95 -18.96 -8.06
CA GLU A 153 -0.72 -19.58 -6.76
C GLU A 153 -0.41 -18.56 -5.65
N ASP A 154 0.15 -17.39 -5.98
CA ASP A 154 0.40 -16.35 -4.97
C ASP A 154 -0.92 -15.77 -4.45
N LEU A 155 -1.95 -15.72 -5.30
CA LEU A 155 -3.27 -15.19 -4.96
C LEU A 155 -4.17 -16.20 -4.28
N LYS A 156 -3.74 -17.47 -4.15
CA LYS A 156 -4.56 -18.57 -3.64
C LYS A 156 -5.21 -18.27 -2.29
N LEU A 157 -4.45 -17.75 -1.33
CA LEU A 157 -4.98 -17.43 0.01
C LEU A 157 -6.03 -16.33 -0.04
N LEU A 158 -5.81 -15.30 -0.88
CA LEU A 158 -6.74 -14.20 -1.06
C LEU A 158 -8.03 -14.67 -1.73
N LEU A 159 -7.93 -15.45 -2.81
CA LEU A 159 -9.08 -15.94 -3.56
C LEU A 159 -9.89 -16.97 -2.78
N GLN A 160 -9.26 -17.85 -2.00
CA GLN A 160 -9.96 -18.75 -1.08
C GLN A 160 -10.74 -17.99 0.01
N MET A 161 -10.19 -16.88 0.50
CA MET A 161 -10.90 -15.99 1.42
C MET A 161 -12.08 -15.33 0.72
N TRP A 162 -11.87 -14.78 -0.47
CA TRP A 162 -12.91 -14.11 -1.25
C TRP A 162 -14.09 -15.03 -1.55
N ALA A 163 -13.81 -16.25 -2.04
CA ALA A 163 -14.83 -17.27 -2.30
C ALA A 163 -15.72 -17.55 -1.07
N LYS A 164 -15.15 -17.57 0.14
CA LYS A 164 -15.90 -17.77 1.40
C LYS A 164 -16.69 -16.54 1.84
N GLU A 165 -16.22 -15.33 1.56
CA GLU A 165 -16.96 -14.11 1.91
C GLU A 165 -18.14 -13.87 0.96
N LYS A 166 -18.03 -14.25 -0.33
CA LYS A 166 -19.13 -14.15 -1.30
C LYS A 166 -20.37 -14.95 -0.93
N THR A 167 -20.21 -16.11 -0.29
CA THR A 167 -21.35 -16.95 0.10
C THR A 167 -22.10 -16.40 1.31
N LYS A 168 -21.59 -15.35 1.96
CA LYS A 168 -22.23 -14.78 3.13
C LYS A 168 -23.23 -13.71 2.69
N PRO A 169 -24.43 -13.68 3.30
CA PRO A 169 -25.37 -12.60 3.05
C PRO A 169 -24.70 -11.27 3.40
N GLN A 170 -24.75 -10.32 2.46
CA GLN A 170 -24.24 -8.98 2.71
C GLN A 170 -25.05 -8.37 3.86
N ARG A 171 -24.42 -8.12 5.01
CA ARG A 171 -25.04 -7.31 6.08
C ARG A 171 -25.21 -5.89 5.53
N GLY A 172 -26.37 -5.58 4.96
CA GLY A 172 -26.62 -4.26 4.39
C GLY A 172 -27.94 -4.06 3.65
N LEU A 173 -28.66 -5.11 3.25
CA LEU A 173 -30.02 -4.97 2.72
C LEU A 173 -30.98 -5.76 3.59
N VAL A 174 -31.36 -5.14 4.71
CA VAL A 174 -32.68 -5.41 5.27
C VAL A 174 -33.65 -4.86 4.22
N SER A 175 -34.23 -5.77 3.44
CA SER A 175 -35.36 -5.45 2.57
C SER A 175 -36.45 -4.86 3.47
N LEU A 176 -36.66 -3.54 3.39
CA LEU A 176 -37.91 -2.94 3.83
C LEU A 176 -38.95 -3.38 2.80
N SER A 177 -39.57 -4.53 3.08
CA SER A 177 -40.84 -4.96 2.52
C SER A 177 -41.96 -4.04 2.96
#